data_AF-A0A212K6Z3-F1
#
_entry.id   AF-A0A212K6Z3-F1
#
_cell.length_a   1.000
_cell.length_b   1.000
_cell.length_c   1.000
_cell.angle_alpha   90.00
_cell.angle_beta   90.00
_cell.angle_gamma   90.00
#
_symmetry.space_group_name_H-M   'P 1'
#
loop_
_entity.id
_entity.type
_entity.pdbx_description
1 polymer ?
#
loop_
_entity_poly.entity_id
_entity_poly.type
_entity_poly.pdbx_seq_one_letter_code
_entity_poly.pdbx_strand_id
1 'polypeptide(L)'
;MNHVLVRTVISETAVAAGLPEKQVWGNPSESDNLTLKRPRLEVDILPETYTRTGRKLASARSDGRQTVKKEVYAARQEVTCHVLAEDEAWLTHFCRDFLEMLPRGINDEAGNYVKITASEATFSAPKAKRVGTAEIKILSRVDTLLLIVFTWRITTEIHKDLIKSINIKPPLWGKGADNGEEN
;
A
#
# COMPACT_ATOMS: atom_id res chain seq x y z
N MET A 1 -3.16 5.13 5.76
CA MET A 1 -2.15 5.96 5.07
C MET A 1 -2.81 7.27 4.68
N ASN A 2 -2.04 8.34 4.50
CA ASN A 2 -2.64 9.59 4.03
C ASN A 2 -3.04 9.43 2.56
N HIS A 3 -4.33 9.50 2.24
CA HIS A 3 -4.82 9.45 0.85
C HIS A 3 -4.17 10.52 -0.04
N VAL A 4 -3.64 11.58 0.56
CA VAL A 4 -2.84 12.61 -0.11
C VAL A 4 -1.61 12.01 -0.80
N LEU A 5 -0.83 11.16 -0.12
CA LEU A 5 0.40 10.58 -0.68
C LEU A 5 0.12 9.72 -1.92
N VAL A 6 -0.94 8.92 -1.87
CA VAL A 6 -1.39 8.10 -3.00
C VAL A 6 -1.76 8.99 -4.20
N ARG A 7 -2.57 10.02 -3.96
CA ARG A 7 -3.00 10.96 -5.01
C ARG A 7 -1.84 11.72 -5.61
N THR A 8 -0.92 12.22 -4.79
CA THR A 8 0.27 12.95 -5.25
C THR A 8 1.12 12.09 -6.17
N VAL A 9 1.47 10.86 -5.76
CA VAL A 9 2.29 9.96 -6.58
C VAL A 9 1.64 9.69 -7.93
N ILE A 10 0.35 9.35 -7.95
CA ILE A 10 -0.37 9.03 -9.18
C ILE A 10 -0.46 10.27 -10.09
N SER A 11 -0.73 11.43 -9.50
CA SER A 11 -0.90 12.67 -10.27
C SER A 11 0.41 13.14 -10.88
N GLU A 12 1.50 13.17 -10.10
CA GLU A 12 2.84 13.52 -10.58
C GLU A 12 3.32 12.56 -11.66
N THR A 13 3.11 11.25 -11.46
CA THR A 13 3.48 10.23 -12.45
C THR A 13 2.68 10.39 -13.74
N ALA A 14 1.36 10.65 -13.65
CA ALA A 14 0.51 10.86 -14.80
C ALA A 14 0.92 12.10 -15.60
N VAL A 15 1.25 13.20 -14.93
CA VAL A 15 1.74 14.42 -15.58
C VAL A 15 3.09 14.18 -16.25
N ALA A 16 4.02 13.50 -15.57
CA ALA A 16 5.31 13.14 -16.13
C ALA A 16 5.19 12.24 -17.38
N ALA A 17 4.21 11.33 -17.40
CA ALA A 17 3.92 10.46 -18.53
C ALA A 17 3.19 11.17 -19.69
N GLY A 18 2.88 12.46 -19.58
CA GLY A 18 2.31 13.26 -20.65
C GLY A 18 0.82 13.57 -20.53
N LEU A 19 0.20 13.30 -19.38
CA LEU A 19 -1.18 13.74 -19.11
C LEU A 19 -1.19 15.24 -18.74
N PRO A 20 -2.10 16.06 -19.29
CA PRO A 20 -2.29 17.44 -18.84
C PRO A 20 -2.65 17.53 -17.34
N GLU A 21 -2.05 18.50 -16.62
CA GLU A 21 -2.14 18.70 -15.15
C GLU A 21 -3.55 18.80 -14.55
N LYS A 22 -4.60 18.95 -15.38
CA LYS A 22 -6.00 19.05 -14.95
C LYS A 22 -6.88 17.90 -15.42
N GLN A 23 -6.26 16.80 -15.86
CA GLN A 23 -6.96 15.63 -16.39
C GLN A 23 -6.83 14.39 -15.51
N VAL A 24 -6.36 14.53 -14.27
CA VAL A 24 -6.46 13.51 -13.21
C VAL A 24 -7.70 13.81 -12.37
N TRP A 25 -8.69 12.92 -12.43
CA TRP A 25 -9.98 13.07 -11.77
C TRP A 25 -10.15 12.02 -10.67
N GLY A 26 -10.71 12.43 -9.52
CA GLY A 26 -11.37 11.47 -8.63
C GLY A 26 -12.70 11.10 -9.27
N ASN A 27 -12.96 9.80 -9.43
CA ASN A 27 -14.07 9.21 -10.19
C ASN A 27 -15.31 10.12 -10.36
N PRO A 28 -15.52 10.68 -11.57
CA PRO A 28 -16.62 11.59 -11.85
C PRO A 28 -17.96 10.85 -11.90
N SER A 29 -19.05 11.54 -11.59
CA SER A 29 -20.40 10.97 -11.71
C SER A 29 -20.69 10.51 -13.15
N GLU A 30 -21.46 9.43 -13.34
CA GLU A 30 -21.80 8.93 -14.68
C GLU A 30 -22.45 10.00 -15.58
N SER A 31 -23.20 10.94 -15.00
CA SER A 31 -23.82 12.06 -15.70
C SER A 31 -22.82 13.10 -16.24
N ASP A 32 -21.69 13.30 -15.55
CA ASP A 32 -20.66 14.27 -15.96
C ASP A 32 -19.66 13.67 -16.97
N ASN A 33 -19.65 12.35 -17.13
CA ASN A 33 -18.67 11.64 -17.95
C ASN A 33 -18.68 12.10 -19.43
N LEU A 34 -19.83 12.55 -19.94
CA LEU A 34 -20.02 12.97 -21.33
C LEU A 34 -19.34 14.32 -21.66
N THR A 35 -19.23 15.24 -20.71
CA THR A 35 -18.70 16.60 -20.95
C THR A 35 -17.20 16.71 -20.66
N LEU A 36 -16.63 15.71 -19.98
CA LEU A 36 -15.23 15.68 -19.59
C LEU A 36 -14.31 15.41 -20.79
N LYS A 37 -13.29 16.27 -20.96
CA LYS A 37 -12.30 16.18 -22.04
C LYS A 37 -11.36 14.98 -21.86
N ARG A 38 -10.88 14.44 -22.99
CA ARG A 38 -9.88 13.36 -23.07
C ARG A 38 -8.58 13.89 -23.70
N PRO A 39 -7.41 13.27 -23.44
CA PRO A 39 -7.18 12.11 -22.57
C PRO A 39 -7.46 12.42 -21.09
N ARG A 40 -7.74 11.42 -20.25
CA ARG A 40 -7.88 11.63 -18.80
C ARG A 40 -7.62 10.36 -18.01
N LEU A 41 -7.30 10.55 -16.74
CA LEU A 41 -7.08 9.49 -15.76
C LEU A 41 -8.13 9.62 -14.65
N GLU A 42 -8.97 8.62 -14.48
CA GLU A 42 -9.93 8.52 -13.38
C GLU A 42 -9.34 7.61 -12.29
N VAL A 43 -9.31 8.10 -11.06
CA VAL A 43 -8.65 7.42 -9.93
C VAL A 43 -9.68 7.07 -8.87
N ASP A 44 -9.77 5.78 -8.57
CA ASP A 44 -10.60 5.19 -7.52
C ASP A 44 -9.71 4.60 -6.43
N ILE A 45 -9.76 5.19 -5.24
CA ILE A 45 -9.04 4.69 -4.07
C ILE A 45 -9.98 3.79 -3.28
N LEU A 46 -9.67 2.50 -3.24
CA LEU A 46 -10.46 1.50 -2.52
C LEU A 46 -10.29 1.66 -0.99
N PRO A 47 -11.08 0.99 -0.15
CA PRO A 47 -10.81 0.98 1.28
C PRO A 47 -9.47 0.31 1.63
N GLU A 48 -8.77 0.84 2.62
CA GLU A 48 -7.54 0.21 3.14
C GLU A 48 -7.85 -1.14 3.79
N THR A 49 -7.01 -2.13 3.52
CA THR A 49 -7.08 -3.45 4.14
C THR A 49 -5.91 -3.63 5.11
N TYR A 50 -6.22 -4.13 6.30
CA TYR A 50 -5.24 -4.35 7.36
C TYR A 50 -5.21 -5.82 7.77
N THR A 51 -4.02 -6.41 7.81
CA THR A 51 -3.78 -7.75 8.31
C THR A 51 -2.90 -7.68 9.55
N ARG A 52 -3.40 -8.19 10.68
CA ARG A 52 -2.64 -8.23 11.93
C ARG A 52 -1.54 -9.27 11.82
N THR A 53 -0.28 -8.88 12.06
CA THR A 53 0.88 -9.79 11.94
C THR A 53 1.59 -9.99 13.28
N GLY A 54 1.82 -8.92 14.05
CA GLY A 54 2.51 -9.00 15.36
C GLY A 54 3.99 -9.38 15.26
N ARG A 55 4.59 -9.34 14.07
CA ARG A 55 5.94 -9.82 13.78
C ARG A 55 7.00 -8.96 14.49
N LYS A 56 7.97 -9.58 15.16
CA LYS A 56 9.15 -8.87 15.66
C LYS A 56 10.05 -8.48 14.48
N LEU A 57 10.37 -7.20 14.34
CA LEU A 57 11.22 -6.68 13.27
C LEU A 57 12.66 -6.52 13.72
N ALA A 58 12.86 -5.89 14.88
CA ALA A 58 14.18 -5.64 15.43
C ALA A 58 14.14 -5.66 16.95
N SER A 59 15.29 -5.89 17.57
CA SER A 59 15.48 -5.60 18.99
C SER A 59 16.89 -5.11 19.26
N ALA A 60 16.98 -4.07 20.08
CA ALA A 60 18.22 -3.52 20.58
C ALA A 60 18.22 -3.53 22.11
N ARG A 61 19.41 -3.55 22.71
CA ARG A 61 19.62 -3.40 24.15
C ARG A 61 20.58 -2.25 24.37
N SER A 62 20.24 -1.35 25.28
CA SER A 62 21.06 -0.22 25.68
C SER A 62 20.65 0.22 27.10
N ASP A 63 21.62 0.54 27.95
CA ASP A 63 21.43 1.09 29.30
C ASP A 63 20.40 0.38 30.19
N GLY A 64 20.45 -0.96 30.20
CA GLY A 64 19.52 -1.75 31.01
C GLY A 64 18.07 -1.70 30.51
N ARG A 65 17.86 -1.32 29.25
CA ARG A 65 16.56 -1.30 28.57
C ARG A 65 16.66 -2.09 27.27
N GLN A 66 15.62 -2.85 26.98
CA GLN A 66 15.44 -3.55 25.72
C GLN A 66 14.34 -2.87 24.92
N THR A 67 14.68 -2.36 23.74
CA THR A 67 13.72 -1.82 22.78
C THR A 67 13.45 -2.88 21.72
N VAL A 68 12.17 -3.19 21.49
CA VAL A 68 11.73 -4.15 20.50
C VAL A 68 10.79 -3.46 19.52
N LYS A 69 11.21 -3.35 18.26
CA LYS A 69 10.36 -2.87 17.18
C LYS A 69 9.53 -4.04 16.65
N LYS A 70 8.21 -3.88 16.64
CA LYS A 70 7.26 -4.86 16.14
C LYS A 70 6.41 -4.28 15.03
N GLU A 71 6.10 -5.12 14.06
CA GLU A 71 5.02 -4.89 13.11
C GLU A 71 3.70 -5.25 13.79
N VAL A 72 2.75 -4.32 13.80
CA VAL A 72 1.41 -4.55 14.35
C VAL A 72 0.49 -5.03 13.22
N TYR A 73 0.53 -4.31 12.09
CA TYR A 73 -0.27 -4.60 10.90
C TYR A 73 0.57 -4.49 9.63
N ALA A 74 0.27 -5.36 8.68
CA ALA A 74 0.55 -5.11 7.27
C ALA A 74 -0.68 -4.42 6.67
N ALA A 75 -0.45 -3.33 5.95
CA ALA A 75 -1.51 -2.53 5.35
C ALA A 75 -1.37 -2.55 3.82
N ARG A 76 -2.51 -2.57 3.14
CA ARG A 76 -2.61 -2.62 1.68
C ARG A 76 -3.71 -1.67 1.23
N GLN A 77 -3.36 -0.77 0.32
CA GLN A 77 -4.25 0.18 -0.33
C GLN A 77 -4.24 -0.11 -1.83
N GLU A 78 -5.41 -0.48 -2.35
CA GLU A 78 -5.60 -0.70 -3.78
C GLU A 78 -6.17 0.56 -4.42
N VAL A 79 -5.72 0.86 -5.63
CA VAL A 79 -6.13 2.03 -6.39
C VAL A 79 -6.36 1.60 -7.82
N THR A 80 -7.56 1.85 -8.30
CA THR A 80 -7.93 1.62 -9.69
C THR A 80 -7.72 2.91 -10.47
N CYS A 81 -7.00 2.82 -11.57
CA CYS A 81 -6.65 3.92 -12.46
C CYS A 81 -7.22 3.62 -13.84
N HIS A 82 -8.26 4.33 -14.23
CA HIS A 82 -8.91 4.18 -15.53
C HIS A 82 -8.41 5.26 -16.48
N VAL A 83 -7.64 4.85 -17.49
CA VAL A 83 -7.09 5.73 -18.51
C VAL A 83 -8.04 5.75 -19.69
N LEU A 84 -8.49 6.93 -20.09
CA LEU A 84 -9.47 7.14 -21.15
C LEU A 84 -8.86 8.02 -22.24
N ALA A 85 -8.80 7.52 -23.47
CA ALA A 85 -8.27 8.24 -24.62
C ALA A 85 -9.12 8.02 -25.88
N GLU A 86 -8.90 8.87 -26.88
CA GLU A 86 -9.48 8.70 -28.23
C GLU A 86 -8.49 8.07 -29.21
N ASP A 87 -7.19 8.17 -28.92
CA ASP A 87 -6.11 7.60 -29.72
C ASP A 87 -5.46 6.42 -28.99
N GLU A 88 -5.49 5.25 -29.63
CA GLU A 88 -4.92 4.00 -29.15
C GLU A 88 -3.39 4.05 -29.05
N ALA A 89 -2.73 4.73 -30.01
CA ALA A 89 -1.27 4.84 -30.02
C ALA A 89 -0.80 5.70 -28.85
N TRP A 90 -1.50 6.81 -28.60
CA TRP A 90 -1.27 7.65 -27.43
C TRP A 90 -1.50 6.86 -26.14
N LEU A 91 -2.62 6.12 -26.03
CA LEU A 91 -2.95 5.35 -24.82
C LEU A 91 -1.88 4.32 -24.48
N THR A 92 -1.43 3.58 -25.50
CA THR A 92 -0.39 2.55 -25.34
C THR A 92 0.92 3.17 -24.88
N HIS A 93 1.32 4.29 -25.48
CA HIS A 93 2.54 5.00 -25.10
C HIS A 93 2.45 5.56 -23.68
N PHE A 94 1.33 6.21 -23.34
CA PHE A 94 1.06 6.74 -22.02
C PHE A 94 1.11 5.65 -20.95
N CYS A 95 0.41 4.53 -21.14
CA CYS A 95 0.38 3.44 -20.16
C CYS A 95 1.79 2.87 -19.90
N ARG A 96 2.59 2.70 -20.96
CA ARG A 96 3.98 2.24 -20.83
C ARG A 96 4.82 3.23 -20.02
N ASP A 97 4.79 4.49 -20.41
CA ASP A 97 5.61 5.53 -19.79
C ASP A 97 5.17 5.81 -18.34
N PHE A 98 3.86 5.77 -18.07
CA PHE A 98 3.29 5.85 -16.73
C PHE A 98 3.79 4.73 -15.81
N LEU A 99 3.79 3.48 -16.29
CA LEU A 99 4.29 2.34 -15.52
C LEU A 99 5.80 2.40 -15.31
N GLU A 100 6.55 2.95 -16.27
CA GLU A 100 8.00 3.12 -16.18
C GLU A 100 8.38 4.22 -15.17
N MET A 101 7.65 5.33 -15.16
CA MET A 101 7.88 6.46 -14.27
C MET A 101 7.34 6.23 -12.86
N LEU A 102 6.46 5.24 -12.66
CA LEU A 102 5.89 4.94 -11.35
C LEU A 102 7.02 4.51 -10.38
N PRO A 103 7.16 5.20 -9.23
CA PRO A 103 8.18 4.83 -8.26
C PRO A 103 7.90 3.43 -7.72
N ARG A 104 8.95 2.60 -7.58
CA ARG A 104 8.84 1.24 -6.99
C ARG A 104 8.51 1.26 -5.49
N GLY A 105 8.77 2.39 -4.84
CA GLY A 105 8.40 2.64 -3.46
C GLY A 105 8.93 3.96 -2.95
N ILE A 106 8.33 4.42 -1.87
CA ILE A 106 8.56 5.71 -1.24
C ILE A 106 8.44 5.57 0.27
N ASN A 107 8.96 6.51 1.04
CA ASN A 107 8.73 6.53 2.48
C ASN A 107 7.52 7.41 2.79
N ASP A 108 6.67 6.95 3.71
CA ASP A 108 5.62 7.80 4.29
C ASP A 108 6.23 8.84 5.25
N GLU A 109 5.39 9.77 5.73
CA GLU A 109 5.79 10.81 6.69
C GLU A 109 6.36 10.22 8.01
N ALA A 110 5.97 9.00 8.36
CA ALA A 110 6.44 8.28 9.54
C ALA A 110 7.74 7.47 9.28
N GLY A 111 8.31 7.55 8.07
CA GLY A 111 9.51 6.84 7.67
C GLY A 111 9.31 5.34 7.40
N ASN A 112 8.07 4.86 7.28
CA ASN A 112 7.80 3.50 6.83
C ASN A 112 7.91 3.43 5.31
N TYR A 113 8.61 2.40 4.81
CA TYR A 113 8.69 2.14 3.39
C TYR A 113 7.35 1.61 2.85
N VAL A 114 6.83 2.32 1.85
CA VAL A 114 5.64 1.98 1.06
C VAL A 114 6.12 1.40 -0.26
N LYS A 115 5.88 0.10 -0.47
CA LYS A 115 6.12 -0.57 -1.74
C LYS A 115 4.94 -0.33 -2.67
N ILE A 116 5.23 0.04 -3.91
CA ILE A 116 4.23 0.29 -4.94
C ILE A 116 4.40 -0.78 -6.02
N THR A 117 3.29 -1.37 -6.43
CA THR A 117 3.24 -2.33 -7.53
C THR A 117 2.07 -2.00 -8.42
N ALA A 118 2.29 -1.99 -9.73
CA ALA A 118 1.22 -1.83 -10.71
C ALA A 118 1.02 -3.14 -11.49
N SER A 119 -0.23 -3.42 -11.81
CA SER A 119 -0.64 -4.51 -12.69
C SER A 119 -1.71 -4.00 -13.65
N GLU A 120 -1.55 -4.32 -14.92
CA GLU A 120 -2.60 -4.08 -15.91
C GLU A 120 -3.78 -5.03 -15.63
N ALA A 121 -4.96 -4.47 -15.47
CA ALA A 121 -6.18 -5.22 -15.32
C ALA A 121 -6.78 -5.44 -16.71
N THR A 122 -6.48 -6.59 -17.31
CA THR A 122 -7.02 -6.95 -18.62
C THR A 122 -8.51 -7.23 -18.50
N PHE A 123 -9.37 -6.33 -18.98
CA PHE A 123 -10.77 -6.64 -19.25
C PHE A 123 -10.91 -7.25 -20.65
N SER A 124 -11.77 -8.25 -20.77
CA SER A 124 -12.15 -8.81 -22.07
C SER A 124 -12.66 -7.69 -22.98
N ALA A 125 -12.01 -7.48 -24.12
CA ALA A 125 -12.51 -6.56 -25.14
C ALA A 125 -13.99 -6.90 -25.45
N PRO A 126 -14.91 -5.93 -25.39
CA PRO A 126 -16.29 -6.18 -25.77
C PRO A 126 -16.35 -6.57 -27.25
N LYS A 127 -17.22 -7.54 -27.59
CA LYS A 127 -17.38 -7.99 -28.99
C LYS A 127 -17.75 -6.81 -29.89
N ALA A 128 -17.08 -6.69 -31.04
CA ALA A 128 -17.34 -5.66 -32.02
C ALA A 128 -18.84 -5.60 -32.41
N LYS A 129 -19.44 -4.41 -32.34
CA LYS A 129 -20.81 -4.18 -32.83
C LYS A 129 -20.79 -4.14 -34.36
N ARG A 130 -21.49 -5.08 -34.99
CA ARG A 130 -21.58 -5.23 -36.45
C ARG A 130 -23.01 -4.98 -36.93
N VAL A 131 -23.16 -4.36 -38.10
CA VAL A 131 -24.42 -4.33 -38.86
C VAL A 131 -24.13 -4.83 -40.27
N GLY A 132 -24.60 -6.03 -40.59
CA GLY A 132 -24.21 -6.74 -41.82
C GLY A 132 -22.72 -7.12 -41.83
N THR A 133 -22.06 -6.98 -42.97
CA THR A 133 -20.61 -7.21 -43.14
C THR A 133 -19.73 -6.02 -42.74
N ALA A 134 -20.34 -4.85 -42.47
CA ALA A 134 -19.62 -3.64 -42.10
C ALA A 134 -19.54 -3.50 -40.57
N GLU A 135 -18.33 -3.23 -40.08
CA GLU A 135 -18.08 -2.89 -38.69
C GLU A 135 -18.34 -1.40 -38.48
N ILE A 136 -19.24 -1.06 -37.54
CA ILE A 136 -19.51 0.33 -37.23
C ILE A 136 -18.47 0.80 -36.20
N LYS A 137 -17.42 1.48 -36.66
CA LYS A 137 -16.52 2.25 -35.79
C LYS A 137 -17.20 3.56 -35.35
N ILE A 138 -18.19 3.46 -34.46
CA ILE A 138 -18.64 4.62 -33.67
C ILE A 138 -17.44 5.00 -32.79
N LEU A 139 -16.77 6.12 -33.08
CA LEU A 139 -15.67 6.73 -32.30
C LEU A 139 -15.10 5.75 -31.27
N SER A 140 -14.17 4.89 -31.71
CA SER A 140 -13.66 3.78 -30.90
C SER A 140 -13.01 4.36 -29.65
N ARG A 141 -13.76 4.38 -28.55
CA ARG A 141 -13.27 4.71 -27.22
C ARG A 141 -12.29 3.61 -26.83
N VAL A 142 -11.04 3.99 -26.58
CA VAL A 142 -10.02 3.06 -26.10
C VAL A 142 -9.74 3.42 -24.66
N ASP A 143 -9.84 2.41 -23.80
CA ASP A 143 -9.65 2.54 -22.38
C ASP A 143 -8.75 1.43 -21.83
N THR A 144 -8.03 1.73 -20.77
CA THR A 144 -7.17 0.77 -20.08
C THR A 144 -7.31 0.97 -18.59
N LEU A 145 -7.47 -0.14 -17.86
CA LEU A 145 -7.59 -0.12 -16.41
C LEU A 145 -6.31 -0.66 -15.78
N LEU A 146 -5.70 0.15 -14.93
CA LEU A 146 -4.49 -0.18 -14.18
C LEU A 146 -4.86 -0.35 -12.71
N LEU A 147 -4.41 -1.43 -12.10
CA LEU A 147 -4.51 -1.63 -10.65
C LEU A 147 -3.15 -1.30 -10.03
N ILE A 148 -3.10 -0.28 -9.20
CA ILE A 148 -1.93 0.11 -8.42
C ILE A 148 -2.16 -0.28 -6.97
N VAL A 149 -1.20 -0.98 -6.40
CA VAL A 149 -1.26 -1.48 -5.03
C VAL A 149 -0.11 -0.89 -4.24
N PHE A 150 -0.46 -0.20 -3.15
CA PHE A 150 0.47 0.30 -2.17
C PHE A 150 0.46 -0.63 -0.96
N THR A 151 1.64 -1.05 -0.51
CA THR A 151 1.80 -1.94 0.65
C THR A 151 2.82 -1.40 1.61
N TRP A 152 2.48 -1.33 2.89
CA TRP A 152 3.37 -0.83 3.93
C TRP A 152 3.13 -1.54 5.26
N ARG A 153 3.97 -1.22 6.25
CA ARG A 153 3.91 -1.80 7.59
C ARG A 153 3.60 -0.73 8.61
N ILE A 154 2.71 -1.06 9.54
CA ILE A 154 2.48 -0.25 10.73
C ILE A 154 3.31 -0.85 11.85
N THR A 155 4.25 -0.05 12.37
CA THR A 155 5.19 -0.50 13.39
C THR A 155 4.96 0.19 14.72
N THR A 156 5.34 -0.48 15.80
CA THR A 156 5.33 0.06 17.16
C THR A 156 6.63 -0.32 17.86
N GLU A 157 7.05 0.49 18.82
CA GLU A 157 8.23 0.22 19.64
C GLU A 157 7.79 -0.05 21.08
N ILE A 158 8.23 -1.21 21.57
CA ILE A 158 7.97 -1.64 22.95
C ILE A 158 9.28 -1.56 23.69
N HIS A 159 9.28 -0.84 24.80
CA HIS A 159 10.42 -0.78 25.70
C HIS A 159 10.18 -1.65 26.93
N LYS A 160 11.20 -2.40 27.33
CA LYS A 160 11.20 -3.21 28.55
C LYS A 160 12.46 -2.93 29.33
N ASP A 161 12.32 -2.57 30.59
CA ASP A 161 13.47 -2.45 31.47
C ASP A 161 13.99 -3.84 31.83
N LEU A 162 15.30 -4.02 31.74
CA LEU A 162 15.98 -5.27 32.07
C LEU A 162 16.13 -5.37 33.59
N ILE A 163 15.91 -6.58 34.12
CA ILE A 163 16.13 -6.86 35.53
C ILE A 163 17.64 -6.73 35.81
N LYS A 164 18.01 -5.78 36.67
CA LYS A 164 19.41 -5.49 37.02
C LYS A 164 19.95 -6.40 38.13
N SER A 165 19.07 -6.89 39.01
CA SER A 165 19.43 -7.75 40.13
C SER A 165 18.27 -8.68 40.49
N ILE A 166 18.57 -9.94 40.78
CA ILE A 166 17.61 -10.91 41.33
C ILE A 166 18.16 -11.36 42.67
N ASN A 167 17.34 -11.27 43.72
CA ASN A 167 17.70 -11.73 45.05
C ASN A 167 17.04 -13.09 45.29
N ILE A 168 17.83 -14.17 45.26
CA ILE A 168 17.34 -15.54 45.43
C ILE A 168 17.58 -15.94 46.89
N LYS A 169 16.51 -16.26 47.62
CA LYS A 169 16.60 -16.86 48.95
C LYS A 169 16.55 -18.38 48.82
N PRO A 170 17.66 -19.11 48.98
CA PRO A 170 17.61 -20.56 49.02
C PRO A 170 16.80 -21.02 50.24
N PRO A 171 16.00 -22.09 50.13
CA PRO A 171 15.39 -22.69 51.31
C PRO A 171 16.49 -23.26 52.21
N LEU A 172 16.26 -23.17 53.52
CA LEU A 172 17.15 -23.74 54.53
C LEU A 172 17.07 -25.27 54.45
N TRP A 173 17.89 -25.90 53.60
CA TRP A 173 18.11 -27.33 53.67
C TRP A 173 19.07 -27.63 54.83
N GLY A 174 18.52 -28.23 55.90
CA GLY A 174 19.30 -28.82 56.99
C GLY A 174 19.47 -27.93 58.21
N LYS A 175 18.43 -27.84 59.05
CA LYS A 175 18.56 -27.93 60.51
C LYS A 175 17.29 -28.63 61.02
N GLY A 176 17.28 -29.96 60.90
CA GLY A 176 16.41 -30.76 61.76
C GLY A 176 16.77 -30.42 63.20
N ALA A 177 15.77 -30.16 64.01
CA ALA A 177 15.94 -29.94 65.43
C ALA A 177 16.65 -31.16 66.03
N ASP A 178 17.88 -30.99 66.50
CA ASP A 178 18.46 -31.88 67.51
C ASP A 178 17.60 -31.67 68.76
N ASN A 179 16.62 -32.55 68.96
CA ASN A 179 16.00 -32.76 70.25
C ASN A 179 17.06 -33.44 71.11
N GLY A 180 17.86 -32.63 71.80
CA GLY A 180 18.73 -33.12 72.87
C GLY A 180 17.87 -33.77 73.94
N GLU A 181 17.88 -35.09 73.98
CA GLU A 181 17.59 -35.85 75.19
C GLU A 181 18.76 -35.64 76.14
N GLU A 182 18.56 -34.85 77.21
CA GLU A 182 19.39 -34.92 78.41
C GLU A 182 18.59 -35.62 79.51
N ASN A 183 19.29 -36.58 80.14
CA ASN A 183 18.85 -37.54 81.15
C ASN A 183 18.31 -36.90 82.45
#